data_AF-A0A9P0F6A5-F1
#
_entry.id   AF-A0A9P0F6A5-F1
#
_cell.length_a   1.000
_cell.length_b   1.000
_cell.length_c   1.000
_cell.angle_alpha   90.00
_cell.angle_beta   90.00
_cell.angle_gamma   90.00
#
_symmetry.space_group_name_H-M   'P 1'
#
loop_
_entity.id
_entity.type
_entity.pdbx_description
1 polymer ?
#
loop_
_entity_poly.entity_id
_entity_poly.type
_entity_poly.pdbx_seq_one_letter_code
_entity_poly.pdbx_strand_id
1 'polypeptide(L)'
;MREFKVVVLGSGGVGKSALTVQFVSGKFMEKYDPTIEDFYRKEIEVDNSPCVLEILDTAGTEQFASMRDLYIKNGQGFVVVYSLTNHQTFQDIKPMKELITRVKGSERVPILLVANKVDLEHQREVQTVEGSSLAQLWGCPFVEASAKNRTNVNEVFAEIIREMNFSPEKPKKSYCCTVL
;
A
#
# COMPACT_ATOMS: atom_id res chain seq x y z
N MET A 1 17.83 -13.56 -4.37
CA MET A 1 16.96 -12.41 -4.70
C MET A 1 16.07 -12.16 -3.49
N ARG A 2 15.94 -10.92 -3.00
CA ARG A 2 15.11 -10.64 -1.80
C ARG A 2 13.63 -10.73 -2.18
N GLU A 3 12.83 -11.38 -1.34
CA GLU A 3 11.39 -11.50 -1.54
C GLU A 3 10.64 -10.58 -0.59
N PHE A 4 9.63 -9.89 -1.10
CA PHE A 4 8.77 -8.97 -0.37
C PHE A 4 7.32 -9.43 -0.46
N LYS A 5 6.58 -9.35 0.65
CA LYS A 5 5.15 -9.68 0.72
C LYS A 5 4.33 -8.43 1.01
N VAL A 6 3.60 -7.96 0.02
CA VAL A 6 2.73 -6.78 0.15
C VAL A 6 1.27 -7.19 0.15
N VAL A 7 0.47 -6.52 0.97
CA VAL A 7 -0.99 -6.70 1.02
C VAL A 7 -1.66 -5.41 0.56
N VAL A 8 -2.61 -5.51 -0.36
CA VAL A 8 -3.38 -4.37 -0.86
C VAL A 8 -4.72 -4.31 -0.12
N LEU A 9 -4.96 -3.23 0.62
CA LEU A 9 -6.12 -3.04 1.50
C LEU A 9 -6.96 -1.84 1.08
N GLY A 10 -8.24 -1.85 1.43
CA GLY A 10 -9.20 -0.78 1.11
C GLY A 10 -10.59 -1.31 0.79
N SER A 11 -11.57 -0.40 0.71
CA SER A 11 -12.97 -0.72 0.46
C SER A 11 -13.19 -1.45 -0.89
N GLY A 12 -14.38 -2.03 -1.07
CA GLY A 12 -14.76 -2.61 -2.35
C GLY A 12 -14.75 -1.55 -3.48
N GLY A 13 -14.37 -1.93 -4.70
CA GLY A 13 -14.46 -1.04 -5.86
C GLY A 13 -13.46 0.14 -5.92
N VAL A 14 -12.52 0.27 -4.96
CA VAL A 14 -11.47 1.31 -5.00
C VAL A 14 -10.41 1.06 -6.09
N GLY A 15 -10.34 -0.16 -6.62
CA GLY A 15 -9.43 -0.55 -7.71
C GLY A 15 -8.12 -1.22 -7.27
N LYS A 16 -8.13 -1.96 -6.15
CA LYS A 16 -7.00 -2.78 -5.67
C LYS A 16 -6.53 -3.78 -6.73
N SER A 17 -7.46 -4.62 -7.19
CA SER A 17 -7.24 -5.60 -8.26
C SER A 17 -6.83 -4.95 -9.57
N ALA A 18 -7.42 -3.79 -9.90
CA ALA A 18 -7.07 -3.05 -11.10
C ALA A 18 -5.61 -2.56 -11.07
N LEU A 19 -5.14 -2.04 -9.93
CA LEU A 19 -3.74 -1.64 -9.74
C LEU A 19 -2.81 -2.86 -9.83
N THR A 20 -3.14 -3.95 -9.13
CA THR A 20 -2.33 -5.18 -9.11
C THR A 20 -2.23 -5.82 -10.49
N VAL A 21 -3.35 -6.01 -11.19
CA VAL A 21 -3.38 -6.59 -12.54
C VAL A 21 -2.67 -5.68 -13.54
N GLN A 22 -2.86 -4.36 -13.46
CA GLN A 22 -2.18 -3.42 -14.35
C GLN A 22 -0.66 -3.44 -14.12
N PHE A 23 -0.22 -3.58 -12.87
CA PHE A 23 1.19 -3.75 -12.55
C PHE A 23 1.74 -5.08 -13.07
N VAL A 24 1.07 -6.20 -12.82
CA VAL A 24 1.56 -7.54 -13.16
C VAL A 24 1.51 -7.82 -14.65
N SER A 25 0.39 -7.51 -15.30
CA SER A 25 0.11 -7.90 -16.69
C SER A 25 0.18 -6.76 -17.70
N GLY A 26 0.23 -5.50 -17.26
CA GLY A 26 0.16 -4.34 -18.14
C GLY A 26 -1.20 -4.18 -18.83
N LYS A 27 -2.25 -4.85 -18.33
CA LYS A 27 -3.61 -4.78 -18.85
C LYS A 27 -4.54 -4.13 -17.82
N PHE A 28 -5.50 -3.36 -18.31
CA PHE A 28 -6.64 -2.90 -17.54
C PHE A 28 -7.90 -3.66 -17.97
N MET A 29 -8.59 -4.28 -17.01
CA MET A 29 -9.86 -4.96 -17.26
C MET A 29 -11.00 -4.05 -16.81
N GLU A 30 -11.86 -3.65 -17.76
CA GLU A 30 -13.03 -2.81 -17.46
C GLU A 30 -14.14 -3.57 -16.72
N LYS A 31 -14.21 -4.90 -16.90
CA LYS A 31 -15.18 -5.74 -16.20
C LYS A 31 -14.68 -6.04 -14.79
N TYR A 32 -15.48 -5.66 -13.80
CA TYR A 32 -15.23 -5.96 -12.40
C TYR A 32 -15.78 -7.34 -12.06
N ASP A 33 -14.88 -8.26 -11.69
CA ASP A 33 -15.23 -9.50 -11.00
C ASP A 33 -14.88 -9.32 -9.51
N PRO A 34 -15.81 -9.47 -8.56
CA PRO A 34 -15.51 -9.30 -7.15
C PRO A 34 -14.41 -10.26 -6.66
N THR A 35 -13.26 -9.72 -6.26
CA THR A 35 -12.17 -10.51 -5.66
C THR A 35 -12.53 -11.00 -4.26
N ILE A 36 -12.13 -12.23 -3.95
CA ILE A 36 -12.10 -12.79 -2.59
C ILE A 36 -10.68 -12.62 -2.02
N GLU A 37 -9.73 -13.32 -2.60
CA GLU A 37 -8.29 -13.12 -2.45
C GLU A 37 -7.59 -13.65 -3.70
N ASP A 38 -6.56 -12.94 -4.17
CA ASP A 38 -5.73 -13.38 -5.29
C ASP A 38 -4.25 -13.15 -4.97
N PHE A 39 -3.42 -14.13 -5.31
CA PHE A 39 -1.98 -14.05 -5.14
C PHE A 39 -1.30 -13.81 -6.48
N TYR A 40 -0.49 -12.75 -6.54
CA TYR A 40 0.34 -12.44 -7.69
C TYR A 40 1.81 -12.43 -7.29
N ARG A 41 2.69 -12.81 -8.22
CA ARG A 41 4.14 -12.78 -8.03
C ARG A 41 4.79 -12.12 -9.24
N LYS A 42 5.69 -11.16 -9.02
CA LYS A 42 6.40 -10.47 -10.08
C LYS A 42 7.85 -10.21 -9.70
N GLU A 43 8.77 -10.53 -10.61
CA GLU A 43 10.17 -10.08 -10.51
C GLU A 43 10.24 -8.63 -11.00
N ILE A 44 10.84 -7.76 -10.18
CA ILE A 44 11.05 -6.35 -10.50
C ILE A 44 12.41 -5.88 -9.98
N GLU A 45 12.86 -4.76 -10.54
CA GLU A 45 14.07 -4.08 -10.08
C GLU A 45 13.67 -2.75 -9.44
N VAL A 46 14.08 -2.54 -8.18
CA VAL A 46 13.86 -1.29 -7.44
C VAL A 46 15.22 -0.78 -7.01
N ASP A 47 15.56 0.46 -7.38
CA ASP A 47 16.83 1.10 -7.05
C ASP A 47 18.06 0.23 -7.40
N ASN A 48 18.06 -0.33 -8.62
CA ASN A 48 19.07 -1.25 -9.16
C ASN A 48 19.23 -2.57 -8.38
N SER A 49 18.24 -2.93 -7.56
CA SER A 49 18.23 -4.16 -6.78
C SER A 49 17.11 -5.08 -7.26
N PRO A 50 17.42 -6.22 -7.90
CA PRO A 50 16.41 -7.18 -8.33
C PRO A 50 15.77 -7.83 -7.11
N CYS A 51 14.43 -7.90 -7.13
CA CYS A 51 13.63 -8.46 -6.06
C CYS A 51 12.39 -9.17 -6.61
N VAL A 52 11.79 -10.01 -5.76
CA VAL A 52 10.50 -10.65 -6.03
C VAL A 52 9.47 -9.98 -5.16
N LEU A 53 8.38 -9.51 -5.77
CA LEU A 53 7.22 -9.01 -5.04
C LEU A 53 6.08 -10.03 -5.12
N GLU A 54 5.66 -10.51 -3.96
CA GLU A 54 4.41 -11.24 -3.75
C GLU A 54 3.34 -10.25 -3.33
N ILE A 55 2.23 -10.19 -4.09
CA ILE A 55 1.12 -9.29 -3.87
C ILE A 55 -0.09 -10.12 -3.49
N LEU A 56 -0.63 -9.86 -2.31
CA LEU A 56 -1.93 -10.34 -1.90
C LEU A 56 -2.97 -9.25 -2.18
N ASP A 57 -3.77 -9.46 -3.23
CA ASP A 57 -4.95 -8.66 -3.52
C ASP A 57 -6.15 -9.21 -2.74
N THR A 58 -6.85 -8.35 -2.00
CA THR A 58 -7.95 -8.77 -1.13
C THR A 58 -9.30 -8.28 -1.64
N ALA A 59 -10.37 -8.94 -1.24
CA ALA A 59 -11.71 -8.35 -1.26
C ALA A 59 -11.74 -6.99 -0.53
N GLY A 60 -12.85 -6.27 -0.66
CA GLY A 60 -13.12 -5.11 0.21
C GLY A 60 -12.94 -5.49 1.68
N THR A 61 -12.14 -4.72 2.43
CA THR A 61 -11.67 -5.05 3.79
C THR A 61 -12.77 -5.22 4.85
N GLU A 62 -14.02 -4.97 4.49
CA GLU A 62 -15.21 -5.06 5.35
C GLU A 62 -15.82 -6.47 5.40
N GLN A 63 -15.48 -7.35 4.45
CA GLN A 63 -16.23 -8.59 4.26
C GLN A 63 -15.85 -9.70 5.26
N PHE A 64 -14.61 -9.75 5.76
CA PHE A 64 -14.14 -10.80 6.70
C PHE A 64 -13.02 -10.32 7.63
N ALA A 65 -13.36 -9.94 8.88
CA ALA A 65 -12.40 -9.40 9.84
C ALA A 65 -11.28 -10.38 10.24
N SER A 66 -11.58 -11.68 10.37
CA SER A 66 -10.59 -12.71 10.76
C SER A 66 -9.55 -12.96 9.67
N MET A 67 -9.97 -12.96 8.39
CA MET A 67 -9.06 -13.09 7.25
C MET A 67 -8.15 -11.87 7.13
N ARG A 68 -8.71 -10.67 7.33
CA ARG A 68 -7.94 -9.42 7.34
C ARG A 68 -6.81 -9.43 8.37
N ASP A 69 -7.07 -9.88 9.59
CA ASP A 69 -6.04 -9.96 10.63
C ASP A 69 -4.93 -10.96 10.25
N LEU A 70 -5.27 -12.07 9.58
CA LEU A 70 -4.29 -13.03 9.07
C LEU A 70 -3.42 -12.41 7.96
N TYR A 71 -4.03 -11.68 7.02
CA TYR A 71 -3.31 -10.99 5.95
C TYR A 71 -2.36 -9.94 6.53
N ILE A 72 -2.83 -9.15 7.50
CA ILE A 72 -2.00 -8.16 8.18
C ILE A 72 -0.86 -8.84 8.94
N LYS A 73 -1.13 -9.93 9.66
CA LYS A 73 -0.09 -10.66 10.39
C LYS A 73 1.05 -11.11 9.47
N ASN A 74 0.70 -11.67 8.31
CA ASN A 74 1.65 -12.26 7.37
C ASN A 74 2.29 -11.27 6.39
N GLY A 75 1.65 -10.12 6.12
CA GLY A 75 2.18 -9.07 5.25
C GLY A 75 3.40 -8.35 5.82
N GLN A 76 4.35 -7.99 4.96
CA GLN A 76 5.53 -7.19 5.33
C GLN A 76 5.31 -5.69 5.07
N GLY A 77 4.54 -5.35 4.03
CA GLY A 77 4.13 -3.98 3.72
C GLY A 77 2.67 -3.90 3.28
N PHE A 78 2.08 -2.72 3.40
CA PHE A 78 0.65 -2.50 3.18
C PHE A 78 0.41 -1.34 2.24
N VAL A 79 -0.26 -1.59 1.13
CA VAL A 79 -0.75 -0.54 0.23
C VAL A 79 -2.21 -0.30 0.58
N VAL A 80 -2.51 0.85 1.17
CA VAL A 80 -3.87 1.23 1.58
C VAL A 80 -4.46 2.13 0.51
N VAL A 81 -5.49 1.65 -0.18
CA VAL A 81 -6.07 2.28 -1.36
C VAL A 81 -7.46 2.84 -1.06
N TYR A 82 -7.71 4.07 -1.49
CA TYR A 82 -9.05 4.64 -1.57
C TYR A 82 -9.32 5.18 -2.99
N SER A 83 -10.58 5.45 -3.30
CA SER A 83 -11.00 6.06 -4.57
C SER A 83 -11.15 7.55 -4.36
N LEU A 84 -10.46 8.40 -5.14
CA LEU A 84 -10.62 9.85 -5.00
C LEU A 84 -12.03 10.35 -5.36
N THR A 85 -12.78 9.54 -6.10
CA THR A 85 -14.16 9.82 -6.54
C THR A 85 -15.22 9.37 -5.54
N ASN A 86 -14.81 8.91 -4.34
CA ASN A 86 -15.75 8.46 -3.33
C ASN A 86 -15.17 8.76 -1.95
N HIS A 87 -15.65 9.84 -1.33
CA HIS A 87 -15.21 10.31 -0.03
C HIS A 87 -15.43 9.28 1.09
N GLN A 88 -16.45 8.41 1.00
CA GLN A 88 -16.66 7.35 1.99
C GLN A 88 -15.46 6.40 2.04
N THR A 89 -14.92 6.01 0.88
CA THR A 89 -13.75 5.10 0.83
C THR A 89 -12.50 5.71 1.47
N PHE A 90 -12.40 7.04 1.52
CA PHE A 90 -11.34 7.75 2.24
C PHE A 90 -11.59 7.77 3.76
N GLN A 91 -12.85 7.81 4.21
CA GLN A 91 -13.16 7.67 5.64
C GLN A 91 -12.90 6.23 6.13
N ASP A 92 -13.26 5.23 5.32
CA ASP A 92 -13.14 3.80 5.67
C ASP A 92 -11.70 3.36 5.94
N ILE A 93 -10.71 3.99 5.29
CA ILE A 93 -9.30 3.66 5.48
C ILE A 93 -8.67 4.29 6.73
N LYS A 94 -9.28 5.32 7.33
CA LYS A 94 -8.68 6.04 8.48
C LYS A 94 -8.33 5.14 9.67
N PRO A 95 -9.16 4.16 10.06
CA PRO A 95 -8.84 3.21 11.13
C PRO A 95 -7.76 2.18 10.75
N MET A 96 -7.38 2.09 9.47
CA MET A 96 -6.53 1.00 8.95
C MET A 96 -5.11 1.06 9.53
N LYS A 97 -4.54 2.25 9.74
CA LYS A 97 -3.22 2.40 10.36
C LYS A 97 -3.18 1.80 11.76
N GLU A 98 -4.16 2.14 12.59
CA GLU A 98 -4.25 1.64 13.97
C GLU A 98 -4.44 0.11 13.98
N LEU A 99 -5.29 -0.41 13.10
CA LEU A 99 -5.50 -1.84 12.96
C LEU A 99 -4.20 -2.56 12.56
N ILE A 100 -3.49 -2.05 11.54
CA ILE A 100 -2.23 -2.63 11.07
C ILE A 100 -1.20 -2.64 12.20
N THR A 101 -0.99 -1.52 12.87
CA THR A 101 -0.03 -1.41 13.99
C THR A 101 -0.39 -2.35 15.13
N ARG A 102 -1.68 -2.44 15.50
CA ARG A 102 -2.16 -3.35 16.54
C ARG A 102 -1.86 -4.81 16.22
N VAL A 103 -2.19 -5.27 15.00
CA VAL A 103 -2.00 -6.67 14.60
C VAL A 103 -0.51 -7.00 14.43
N LYS A 104 0.30 -6.07 13.92
CA LYS A 104 1.76 -6.26 13.79
C LYS A 104 2.50 -6.19 15.13
N GLY A 105 1.94 -5.51 16.14
CA GLY A 105 2.62 -5.26 17.41
C GLY A 105 3.84 -4.35 17.26
N SER A 106 3.86 -3.48 16.26
CA SER A 106 4.95 -2.55 15.95
C SER A 106 4.40 -1.20 15.52
N GLU A 107 4.96 -0.11 16.04
CA GLU A 107 4.62 1.25 15.61
C GLU A 107 5.12 1.55 14.21
N ARG A 108 6.26 0.95 13.84
CA ARG A 108 6.87 1.09 12.52
C ARG A 108 6.49 -0.09 11.65
N VAL A 109 5.53 0.13 10.77
CA VAL A 109 5.08 -0.84 9.78
C VAL A 109 5.11 -0.16 8.41
N PRO A 110 5.72 -0.77 7.38
CA PRO A 110 5.72 -0.22 6.03
C PRO A 110 4.30 -0.07 5.48
N ILE A 111 3.87 1.17 5.28
CA ILE A 111 2.55 1.51 4.76
C ILE A 111 2.74 2.52 3.63
N LEU A 112 1.91 2.42 2.60
CA LEU A 112 1.80 3.39 1.53
C LEU A 112 0.33 3.76 1.36
N LEU A 113 0.01 5.05 1.42
CA LEU A 113 -1.34 5.53 1.13
C LEU A 113 -1.49 5.84 -0.37
N VAL A 114 -2.55 5.33 -1.00
CA VAL A 114 -2.81 5.49 -2.43
C VAL A 114 -4.20 6.06 -2.69
N ALA A 115 -4.28 7.20 -3.39
CA ALA A 115 -5.50 7.70 -4.00
C ALA A 115 -5.59 7.19 -5.44
N ASN A 116 -6.52 6.28 -5.71
CA ASN A 116 -6.71 5.72 -7.05
C ASN A 116 -7.78 6.48 -7.84
N LYS A 117 -7.79 6.25 -9.15
CA LYS A 117 -8.73 6.80 -10.16
C LYS A 117 -8.51 8.28 -10.46
N VAL A 118 -7.25 8.73 -10.51
CA VAL A 118 -6.90 10.12 -10.88
C VAL A 118 -7.27 10.50 -12.31
N ASP A 119 -7.57 9.52 -13.15
CA ASP A 119 -8.17 9.74 -14.47
C ASP A 119 -9.59 10.34 -14.40
N LEU A 120 -10.25 10.27 -13.24
CA LEU A 120 -11.58 10.81 -13.00
C LEU A 120 -11.55 12.12 -12.20
N GLU A 121 -10.61 13.00 -12.52
CA GLU A 121 -10.42 14.30 -11.84
C GLU A 121 -11.71 15.15 -11.76
N HIS A 122 -12.53 15.11 -12.80
CA HIS A 122 -13.83 15.79 -12.86
C HIS A 122 -14.87 15.25 -11.86
N GLN A 123 -14.62 14.08 -11.26
CA GLN A 123 -15.45 13.45 -10.22
C GLN A 123 -14.74 13.44 -8.87
N ARG A 124 -13.67 14.24 -8.68
CA ARG A 124 -12.90 14.26 -7.43
C ARG A 124 -13.78 14.71 -6.27
N GLU A 125 -13.88 13.85 -5.26
CA GLU A 125 -14.51 14.16 -3.98
C GLU A 125 -13.46 14.36 -2.86
N VAL A 126 -12.26 13.80 -3.01
CA VAL A 126 -11.17 13.92 -2.04
C VAL A 126 -10.00 14.69 -2.65
N GLN A 127 -9.66 15.83 -2.06
CA GLN A 127 -8.58 16.68 -2.52
C GLN A 127 -7.22 16.05 -2.21
N THR A 128 -6.23 16.30 -3.07
CA THR A 128 -4.85 15.80 -2.88
C THR A 128 -4.28 16.21 -1.52
N VAL A 129 -4.61 17.41 -1.03
CA VAL A 129 -4.19 17.90 0.28
C VAL A 129 -4.74 17.06 1.44
N GLU A 130 -5.94 16.50 1.32
CA GLU A 130 -6.53 15.65 2.36
C GLU A 130 -5.79 14.32 2.46
N GLY A 131 -5.51 13.69 1.31
CA GLY A 131 -4.71 12.46 1.24
C GLY A 131 -3.29 12.67 1.76
N SER A 132 -2.64 13.75 1.31
CA SER A 132 -1.29 14.12 1.76
C SER A 132 -1.23 14.39 3.27
N SER A 133 -2.22 15.10 3.82
CA SER A 133 -2.31 15.38 5.26
C SER A 133 -2.51 14.09 6.08
N LEU A 134 -3.33 13.16 5.59
CA LEU A 134 -3.53 11.87 6.24
C LEU A 134 -2.24 11.03 6.23
N ALA A 135 -1.52 11.00 5.10
CA ALA A 135 -0.26 10.29 5.00
C ALA A 135 0.81 10.87 5.93
N GLN A 136 0.87 12.20 6.05
CA GLN A 136 1.74 12.88 7.01
C GLN A 136 1.40 12.49 8.45
N LEU A 137 0.10 12.44 8.80
CA LEU A 137 -0.35 11.99 10.11
C LEU A 137 0.05 10.53 10.38
N TRP A 138 -0.01 9.67 9.36
CA TRP A 138 0.40 8.26 9.46
C TRP A 138 1.92 8.06 9.45
N GLY A 139 2.69 9.08 9.07
CA GLY A 139 4.13 8.99 8.86
C GLY A 139 4.52 8.08 7.70
N CYS A 140 3.72 8.06 6.62
CA CYS A 140 3.93 7.20 5.46
C CYS A 140 3.94 8.00 4.15
N PRO A 141 4.46 7.44 3.04
CA PRO A 141 4.34 8.08 1.72
C PRO A 141 2.90 8.11 1.20
N PHE A 142 2.65 8.99 0.22
CA PHE A 142 1.38 9.16 -0.47
C PHE A 142 1.58 9.17 -1.98
N VAL A 143 0.77 8.42 -2.71
CA VAL A 143 0.78 8.38 -4.18
C VAL A 143 -0.63 8.52 -4.75
N GLU A 144 -0.78 9.41 -5.72
CA GLU A 144 -1.97 9.48 -6.57
C GLU A 144 -1.75 8.61 -7.81
N ALA A 145 -2.66 7.69 -8.12
CA ALA A 145 -2.51 6.69 -9.18
C ALA A 145 -3.78 6.51 -10.03
N SER A 146 -3.58 6.00 -11.25
CA SER A 146 -4.67 5.53 -12.10
C SER A 146 -4.31 4.16 -12.65
N ALA A 147 -5.04 3.14 -12.21
CA ALA A 147 -4.98 1.83 -12.84
C ALA A 147 -5.35 1.90 -14.33
N LYS A 148 -6.33 2.73 -14.71
CA LYS A 148 -6.82 2.87 -16.09
C LYS A 148 -5.77 3.46 -17.03
N ASN A 149 -5.19 4.59 -16.65
CA ASN A 149 -4.21 5.31 -17.45
C ASN A 149 -2.75 4.87 -17.18
N ARG A 150 -2.56 3.90 -16.27
CA ARG A 150 -1.26 3.43 -15.80
C ARG A 150 -0.42 4.49 -15.08
N THR A 151 -1.03 5.61 -14.69
CA THR A 151 -0.36 6.68 -13.92
C THR A 151 0.11 6.13 -12.58
N ASN A 152 1.41 6.24 -12.31
CA ASN A 152 2.07 5.84 -11.05
C ASN A 152 1.85 4.38 -10.60
N VAL A 153 1.36 3.49 -11.46
CA VAL A 153 1.12 2.09 -11.09
C VAL A 153 2.40 1.37 -10.68
N ASN A 154 3.48 1.55 -11.46
CA ASN A 154 4.78 0.97 -11.08
C ASN A 154 5.34 1.64 -9.83
N GLU A 155 5.11 2.94 -9.65
CA GLU A 155 5.61 3.71 -8.52
C GLU A 155 4.99 3.22 -7.20
N VAL A 156 3.70 2.90 -7.18
CA VAL A 156 3.02 2.33 -6.00
C VAL A 156 3.77 1.10 -5.45
N PHE A 157 4.13 0.17 -6.34
CA PHE A 157 4.78 -1.08 -5.92
C PHE A 157 6.28 -0.93 -5.69
N ALA A 158 6.95 0.02 -6.36
CA ALA A 158 8.34 0.36 -6.06
C ALA A 158 8.47 1.06 -4.70
N GLU A 159 7.60 2.02 -4.40
CA GLU A 159 7.66 2.84 -3.19
C GLU A 159 7.41 2.01 -1.92
N ILE A 160 6.45 1.08 -1.95
CA ILE A 160 6.24 0.19 -0.80
C ILE A 160 7.44 -0.73 -0.56
N ILE A 161 8.19 -1.11 -1.61
CA ILE A 161 9.45 -1.86 -1.45
C ILE A 161 10.53 -0.98 -0.83
N ARG A 162 10.64 0.29 -1.23
CA ARG A 162 11.56 1.26 -0.59
C ARG A 162 11.24 1.41 0.89
N GLU A 163 9.95 1.54 1.23
CA GLU A 163 9.50 1.65 2.62
C GLU A 163 9.81 0.37 3.43
N MET A 164 9.64 -0.82 2.85
CA MET A 164 10.06 -2.09 3.48
C MET A 164 11.58 -2.25 3.63
N ASN A 165 12.36 -1.54 2.82
CA ASN A 165 13.82 -1.52 2.91
C ASN A 165 14.34 -0.47 3.89
N PHE A 166 13.53 0.53 4.24
CA PHE A 166 13.96 1.62 5.08
C PHE A 166 14.27 1.16 6.51
N SER A 167 15.55 1.04 6.83
CA SER A 167 16.06 0.89 8.20
C SER A 167 16.30 2.28 8.78
N PRO A 168 15.73 2.65 9.95
CA PRO A 168 16.24 3.82 10.63
C PRO A 168 17.68 3.49 11.01
N GLU A 169 18.63 4.37 10.70
CA GLU A 169 19.98 4.21 11.26
C GLU A 169 19.86 3.97 12.77
N LYS A 170 20.39 2.85 13.25
CA LYS A 170 20.59 2.69 14.69
C LYS A 170 21.52 3.82 15.11
N PRO A 171 21.20 4.62 16.15
CA PRO A 171 22.15 5.61 16.64
C PRO A 171 23.46 4.89 16.93
N LYS A 172 24.56 5.34 16.30
CA LYS A 172 25.90 4.85 16.60
C LYS A 172 26.10 5.01 18.10
N LYS A 173 26.21 3.91 18.84
CA LYS A 173 26.65 3.96 20.23
C LYS A 173 28.03 4.59 20.24
N SER A 174 28.11 5.88 20.60
CA SER A 174 29.38 6.50 20.95
C SER A 174 29.82 5.83 22.25
N TYR A 175 30.75 4.88 22.14
CA TYR A 175 31.50 4.44 23.29
C TYR A 175 32.44 5.58 23.67
N CYS A 176 31.95 6.49 24.50
CA CYS A 176 32.82 7.41 25.22
C CYS A 176 33.57 6.58 26.26
N CYS A 177 34.74 6.06 25.87
CA CYS A 177 35.73 5.59 26.83
C CYS A 177 36.18 6.81 27.63
N THR A 178 35.64 6.99 28.83
CA THR A 178 36.31 7.78 29.85
C THR A 178 37.56 6.99 30.24
N VAL A 179 38.70 7.42 29.71
CA VAL A 179 40.00 7.01 30.23
C VAL A 179 40.18 7.71 31.58
N LEU A 180 40.68 6.91 32.53
CA LEU A 180 40.92 7.16 33.96
C LEU A 180 41.35 8.58 34.34
#